data_AF-A0A1I6YBH8-F1
#
_entry.id   AF-A0A1I6YBH8-F1
#
_cell.length_a   1.000
_cell.length_b   1.000
_cell.length_c   1.000
_cell.angle_alpha   90.00
_cell.angle_beta   90.00
_cell.angle_gamma   90.00
#
_symmetry.space_group_name_H-M   'P 1'
#
loop_
_entity.id
_entity.type
_entity.pdbx_description
1 polymer ?
#
loop_
_entity_poly.entity_id
_entity_poly.type
_entity_poly.pdbx_seq_one_letter_code
_entity_poly.pdbx_strand_id
1 'polypeptide(L)' 'MTVQETIDSVRASFAMEGLEMTQEDERRGEEILTGERSVDDVIAEISLKYVRVS' A
#
# COMPACT_ATOMS: atom_id res chain seq x y z
N MET A 1 -12.63 -10.32 -9.12
CA MET A 1 -12.11 -9.17 -8.37
C MET A 1 -10.97 -8.59 -9.17
N THR A 2 -11.11 -7.35 -9.62
CA THR A 2 -10.07 -6.60 -10.33
C THR A 2 -9.08 -5.99 -9.33
N VAL A 3 -7.94 -5.51 -9.83
CA VAL A 3 -6.99 -4.74 -9.02
C VAL A 3 -7.70 -3.53 -8.39
N GLN A 4 -8.46 -2.78 -9.19
CA GLN A 4 -9.20 -1.61 -8.71
C GLN A 4 -10.25 -1.95 -7.64
N GLU A 5 -11.02 -3.03 -7.80
CA GLU A 5 -12.00 -3.47 -6.79
C GLU A 5 -11.32 -3.81 -5.46
N THR A 6 -10.10 -4.36 -5.52
CA THR A 6 -9.30 -4.67 -4.33
C THR A 6 -8.80 -3.40 -3.65
N ILE A 7 -8.27 -2.45 -4.45
CA ILE A 7 -7.80 -1.15 -3.98
C ILE A 7 -8.95 -0.35 -3.34
N ASP A 8 -10.12 -0.33 -3.96
CA ASP A 8 -11.29 0.36 -3.41
C ASP A 8 -11.76 -0.25 -2.08
N SER A 9 -11.69 -1.59 -1.96
CA SER A 9 -11.98 -2.27 -0.70
C SER A 9 -10.98 -1.89 0.40
N VAL A 10 -9.69 -1.83 0.09
CA VAL A 10 -8.64 -1.43 1.06
C VAL A 10 -8.81 0.04 1.45
N ARG A 11 -9.09 0.92 0.49
CA ARG A 11 -9.38 2.34 0.74
C ARG A 11 -10.57 2.51 1.68
N ALA A 12 -11.64 1.71 1.51
CA ALA A 12 -12.78 1.71 2.41
C ALA A 12 -12.38 1.27 3.83
N SER A 13 -11.51 0.26 3.99
CA SER A 13 -11.00 -0.14 5.30
C SER A 13 -10.19 0.97 5.99
N PHE A 14 -9.36 1.73 5.25
CA PHE A 14 -8.66 2.89 5.80
C PHE A 14 -9.66 3.96 6.29
N ALA A 15 -10.67 4.28 5.48
CA ALA A 15 -11.69 5.26 5.83
C ALA A 15 -12.51 4.85 7.08
N MET A 16 -12.79 3.56 7.26
CA MET A 16 -13.45 3.04 8.48
C MET A 16 -12.65 3.30 9.74
N GLU A 17 -11.32 3.29 9.65
CA GLU A 17 -10.40 3.61 10.75
C GLU A 17 -10.11 5.12 10.87
N GLY A 18 -10.76 5.96 10.06
CA GLY A 18 -10.50 7.40 10.03
C GLY A 18 -9.15 7.78 9.43
N LEU A 19 -8.57 6.88 8.62
CA LEU A 19 -7.31 7.07 7.92
C LEU A 19 -7.56 7.38 6.44
N GLU A 20 -6.61 8.09 5.83
CA GLU A 20 -6.58 8.33 4.39
C GLU A 20 -5.47 7.49 3.75
N MET A 21 -5.82 6.76 2.70
CA MET A 21 -4.84 6.02 1.90
C MET A 21 -4.15 7.01 0.95
N THR A 22 -2.82 7.08 1.00
CA THR A 22 -2.08 8.01 0.14
C THR A 22 -1.96 7.46 -1.29
N GLN A 23 -1.62 8.32 -2.25
CA GLN A 23 -1.31 7.89 -3.62
C GLN A 23 -0.11 6.92 -3.67
N GLU A 24 0.83 7.04 -2.72
CA GLU A 24 1.98 6.14 -2.60
C GLU A 24 1.54 4.74 -2.15
N ASP A 25 0.55 4.65 -1.26
CA ASP A 25 -0.03 3.39 -0.80
C ASP A 25 -0.84 2.70 -1.91
N GLU A 26 -1.61 3.47 -2.69
CA GLU A 26 -2.36 2.96 -3.84
C GLU A 26 -1.43 2.36 -4.90
N ARG A 27 -0.40 3.11 -5.31
CA ARG A 27 0.60 2.62 -6.27
C ARG A 27 1.29 1.35 -5.78
N ARG A 28 1.69 1.28 -4.50
CA ARG A 28 2.30 0.06 -3.92
C ARG A 28 1.32 -1.11 -3.94
N GLY A 29 0.05 -0.87 -3.61
CA GLY A 29 -1.00 -1.88 -3.69
C GLY A 29 -1.16 -2.42 -5.11
N GLU A 30 -1.16 -1.56 -6.11
CA GLU A 30 -1.21 -1.96 -7.53
C GLU A 30 0.00 -2.81 -7.92
N GLU A 31 1.22 -2.37 -7.60
CA GLU A 31 2.48 -3.08 -7.88
C GLU A 31 2.51 -4.49 -7.25
N ILE A 32 1.98 -4.63 -6.03
CA ILE A 32 1.85 -5.92 -5.34
C ILE A 32 0.83 -6.81 -6.06
N LEU A 33 -0.33 -6.25 -6.43
CA LEU A 33 -1.43 -7.00 -7.05
C LEU A 33 -1.14 -7.41 -8.49
N THR A 34 -0.31 -6.66 -9.22
CA THR A 34 0.15 -7.00 -10.58
C THR A 34 1.39 -7.89 -10.58
N GLY A 35 2.03 -8.09 -9.43
CA GLY A 35 3.26 -8.89 -9.30
C GLY A 35 4.52 -8.18 -9.76
N GLU A 36 4.47 -6.87 -9.99
CA GLU A 36 5.64 -6.04 -10.30
C GLU A 36 6.60 -5.94 -9.10
N ARG A 37 6.07 -6.05 -7.87
CA ARG A 37 6.85 -6.06 -6.63
C ARG A 37 6.29 -7.03 -5.60
N SER A 38 7.15 -7.51 -4.69
CA SER A 38 6.71 -8.29 -3.54
C SER A 38 6.29 -7.39 -2.37
N VAL A 39 5.46 -7.93 -1.47
CA VAL A 39 5.10 -7.26 -0.21
C VAL A 39 6.35 -7.00 0.64
N ASP A 40 7.29 -7.95 0.67
CA ASP A 40 8.53 -7.82 1.45
C ASP A 40 9.40 -6.66 0.96
N ASP A 41 9.48 -6.44 -0.36
CA ASP A 41 10.21 -5.30 -0.93
C ASP A 41 9.59 -3.96 -0.50
N VAL A 42 8.26 -3.89 -0.44
CA VAL A 42 7.54 -2.69 0.01
C VAL A 42 7.74 -2.46 1.51
N ILE A 43 7.67 -3.51 2.33
CA ILE A 43 7.95 -3.42 3.78
C ILE A 43 9.39 -2.96 4.02
N ALA A 44 10.36 -3.50 3.29
CA ALA A 44 11.76 -3.11 3.41
C ALA A 44 11.97 -1.63 3.05
N GLU A 45 11.34 -1.16 1.97
CA GLU A 45 11.38 0.25 1.56
C GLU A 45 10.82 1.19 2.64
N ILE A 46 9.63 0.88 3.15
CA ILE A 46 8.97 1.66 4.21
C ILE A 46 9.84 1.65 5.47
N SER A 47 10.34 0.48 5.88
CA SER A 47 11.20 0.34 7.06
C SER A 47 12.47 1.18 6.93
N LEU A 48 13.13 1.18 5.78
CA LEU A 48 14.33 1.99 5.54
C LEU A 48 14.04 3.49 5.62
N LYS A 49 12.88 3.93 5.11
CA LYS A 49 12.45 5.34 5.13
C LYS A 49 12.27 5.85 6.56
N TYR A 50 11.76 5.05 7.48
CA TYR A 50 11.49 5.46 8.86
C TYR A 50 12.61 5.11 9.85
N VAL A 51 13.38 4.04 9.63
CA VAL A 51 14.54 3.67 10.47
C VAL A 51 15.70 4.65 10.28
N ARG A 52 15.90 5.22 9.08
CA ARG A 52 16.96 6.23 8.85
C ARG A 52 16.65 7.62 9.41
N VAL A 53 15.44 7.84 9.92
CA VAL A 53 15.03 9.12 10.55
C VAL A 53 15.23 9.09 12.07
N SER A 54 15.81 8.01 12.60
CA SER A 54 16.14 7.83 14.03
C SER A 54 17.59 8.15 14.34
#